data_AF-A0A1H9PA76-F1
#
_entry.id   AF-A0A1H9PA76-F1
#
_cell.length_a   1.000
_cell.length_b   1.000
_cell.length_c   1.000
_cell.angle_alpha   90.00
_cell.angle_beta   90.00
_cell.angle_gamma   90.00
#
_symmetry.space_group_name_H-M   'P 1'
#
loop_
_entity.id
_entity.type
_entity.pdbx_description
1 polymer ?
#
loop_
_entity_poly.entity_id
_entity_poly.type
_entity_poly.pdbx_seq_one_letter_code
_entity_poly.pdbx_strand_id
1 'polypeptide(L)'
;MQKEMTATELKSIRRDLELNQYQMAGLLDIKYSTYKNYEQGKAKIPEKVLIRFYEVMSRKSQYKFEVSIDWLKIRFKTLDYQKVINEVLRLKITDFFDSTQTFYGYEDMITLGAIRVLFSHNAKKHEEGTLIEFSGSACREFESLLLKQKRTWEDFIRDCFLFAEKYRDNRDLDDFLAFTRADIALDELYNPDKGNIDLKDLKARLEDEKIIVKNIDKISFDDTLKRVKGRFKKSGLTIYFGSRQSDVFIRFYQKDYEQALKRDVSVDYVREVLGLKNRYEIELHKKRSFQVLMDFANGDDLGVIASQILTNYFIVYDWDEHLDIQWLDLVGFYGGYRFVTKPRSVDYSRSKKWMEKNGGRLLLTMGFESVLKNRDLIGEIVLASEANEKYEKIMRGMAERYHVSYEEVMERVKRRYEQGW
;
A
#
# COMPACT_ATOMS: atom_id res chain seq x y z
N MET A 1 26.31 -10.83 14.40
CA MET A 1 25.30 -11.90 14.22
C MET A 1 25.56 -12.53 12.85
N GLN A 2 25.79 -13.84 12.74
CA GLN A 2 25.98 -14.50 11.45
C GLN A 2 24.70 -14.30 10.63
N LYS A 3 24.77 -13.51 9.55
CA LYS A 3 23.63 -13.28 8.65
C LYS A 3 23.36 -14.61 7.94
N GLU A 4 22.22 -15.25 8.20
CA GLU A 4 21.79 -16.46 7.51
C GLU A 4 20.57 -16.16 6.64
N MET A 5 20.56 -16.69 5.40
CA MET A 5 19.43 -16.61 4.49
C MET A 5 19.15 -17.98 3.91
N THR A 6 17.89 -18.40 3.92
CA THR A 6 17.49 -19.71 3.38
C THR A 6 17.28 -19.65 1.87
N ALA A 7 17.35 -20.81 1.20
CA ALA A 7 17.03 -20.95 -0.23
C ALA A 7 15.63 -20.41 -0.58
N THR A 8 14.66 -20.65 0.29
CA THR A 8 13.28 -20.17 0.14
C THR A 8 13.19 -18.66 0.24
N GLU A 9 13.91 -18.05 1.20
CA GLU A 9 13.95 -16.59 1.37
C GLU A 9 14.64 -15.93 0.18
N LEU A 10 15.79 -16.44 -0.28
CA LEU A 10 16.50 -15.93 -1.45
C LEU A 10 15.60 -15.91 -2.69
N LYS A 11 14.83 -16.98 -2.89
CA LYS A 11 13.86 -17.09 -3.98
C LYS A 11 12.67 -16.14 -3.83
N SER A 12 12.19 -15.93 -2.61
CA SER A 12 11.09 -14.99 -2.34
C SER A 12 11.53 -13.55 -2.58
N ILE A 13 12.72 -13.19 -2.11
CA ILE A 13 13.37 -11.89 -2.32
C ILE A 13 13.54 -11.58 -3.81
N ARG A 14 14.11 -12.50 -4.58
CA ARG A 14 14.28 -12.29 -6.03
C ARG A 14 12.94 -12.04 -6.73
N ARG A 15 11.90 -12.77 -6.35
CA ARG A 15 10.55 -12.60 -6.91
C ARG A 15 9.91 -11.28 -6.50
N ASP A 16 10.14 -10.81 -5.27
CA ASP A 16 9.69 -9.49 -4.79
C ASP A 16 10.33 -8.33 -5.56
N LEU A 17 11.60 -8.50 -5.97
CA LEU A 17 12.32 -7.56 -6.82
C LEU A 17 11.96 -7.67 -8.31
N GLU A 18 11.07 -8.60 -8.68
CA GLU A 18 10.68 -8.89 -10.07
C GLU A 18 11.86 -9.29 -10.98
N LEU A 19 12.94 -9.84 -10.41
CA LEU A 19 14.15 -10.23 -11.16
C LEU A 19 14.12 -11.71 -11.58
N ASN A 20 14.69 -12.02 -12.74
CA ASN A 20 14.98 -13.40 -13.13
C ASN A 20 16.31 -13.88 -12.51
N GLN A 21 16.54 -15.20 -12.53
CA GLN A 21 17.73 -15.80 -11.91
C GLN A 21 19.05 -15.34 -12.55
N TYR A 22 19.06 -15.04 -13.84
CA TYR A 22 20.25 -14.52 -14.53
C TYR A 22 20.57 -13.09 -14.10
N GLN A 23 19.56 -12.22 -14.02
CA GLN A 23 19.71 -10.85 -13.55
C GLN A 23 20.22 -10.80 -12.10
N MET A 24 19.63 -11.61 -11.22
CA MET A 24 20.07 -11.68 -9.82
C MET A 24 21.50 -12.25 -9.69
N ALA A 25 21.86 -13.27 -10.47
CA ALA A 25 23.23 -13.79 -10.49
C ALA A 25 24.24 -12.75 -10.97
N GLY A 26 23.88 -11.94 -11.97
CA GLY A 26 24.69 -10.83 -12.46
C GLY A 26 24.87 -9.71 -11.42
N LEU A 27 23.81 -9.31 -10.71
CA LEU A 27 23.89 -8.31 -9.62
C LEU A 27 24.83 -8.76 -8.51
N LEU A 28 24.83 -10.05 -8.20
CA LEU A 28 25.68 -10.65 -7.18
C LEU A 28 27.05 -11.09 -7.71
N ASP A 29 27.30 -10.92 -9.02
CA ASP A 29 28.54 -11.29 -9.72
C ASP A 29 28.98 -12.73 -9.42
N ILE A 30 28.02 -13.63 -9.59
CA ILE A 30 28.21 -15.07 -9.48
C ILE A 30 27.64 -15.76 -10.71
N LYS A 31 28.10 -16.98 -10.97
CA LYS A 31 27.59 -17.78 -12.10
C LYS A 31 26.11 -18.09 -11.88
N TYR A 32 25.32 -18.04 -12.95
CA TYR A 32 23.91 -18.43 -12.97
C TYR A 32 23.67 -19.82 -12.34
N SER A 33 24.53 -20.80 -12.68
CA SER A 33 24.45 -22.16 -12.15
C SER A 33 24.63 -22.21 -10.62
N THR A 34 25.53 -21.38 -10.09
CA THR A 34 25.78 -21.23 -8.66
C THR A 34 24.56 -20.63 -7.95
N TYR A 35 24.01 -19.52 -8.46
CA TYR A 35 22.80 -18.91 -7.90
C TYR A 35 21.60 -19.87 -7.94
N LYS A 36 21.41 -20.58 -9.06
CA LYS A 36 20.36 -21.59 -9.21
C LYS A 36 20.47 -22.69 -8.16
N ASN A 37 21.69 -23.15 -7.83
CA ASN A 37 21.90 -24.17 -6.81
C ASN A 37 21.55 -23.66 -5.40
N TYR A 38 21.80 -22.38 -5.10
CA TYR A 38 21.38 -21.76 -3.84
C TYR A 38 19.86 -21.74 -3.70
N GLU A 39 19.12 -21.24 -4.70
CA GLU A 39 17.64 -21.22 -4.65
C GLU A 39 17.00 -22.61 -4.59
N GLN A 40 17.67 -23.63 -5.12
CA GLN A 40 17.23 -25.02 -5.07
C GLN A 40 17.58 -25.72 -3.75
N GLY A 41 18.32 -25.05 -2.85
CA GLY A 41 18.81 -25.65 -1.60
C GLY A 41 19.88 -26.72 -1.80
N LYS A 42 20.49 -26.80 -2.99
CA LYS A 42 21.56 -27.76 -3.32
C LYS A 42 22.93 -27.33 -2.79
N ALA A 43 23.09 -26.05 -2.47
CA ALA A 43 24.30 -25.51 -1.85
C ALA A 43 23.91 -24.44 -0.81
N LYS A 44 24.67 -24.35 0.29
CA LYS A 44 24.53 -23.26 1.26
C LYS A 44 25.00 -21.94 0.64
N ILE A 45 24.35 -20.84 1.03
CA ILE A 45 24.76 -19.50 0.59
C ILE A 45 25.97 -19.07 1.42
N PRO A 46 27.13 -18.80 0.81
CA PRO A 46 28.30 -18.32 1.55
C PRO A 46 28.09 -16.91 2.09
N GLU A 47 28.65 -16.62 3.26
CA GLU A 47 28.56 -15.29 3.91
C GLU A 47 29.01 -14.15 2.99
N LYS A 48 30.08 -14.34 2.21
CA LYS A 48 30.54 -13.35 1.22
C LYS A 48 29.47 -12.96 0.19
N VAL A 49 28.59 -13.90 -0.19
CA VAL A 49 27.50 -13.65 -1.14
C VAL A 49 26.38 -12.88 -0.45
N LEU A 50 26.13 -13.15 0.84
CA LEU A 50 25.15 -12.42 1.63
C LEU A 50 25.60 -10.98 1.89
N ILE A 51 26.87 -10.76 2.22
CA ILE A 51 27.45 -9.42 2.37
C ILE A 51 27.26 -8.63 1.08
N ARG A 52 27.71 -9.18 -0.05
CA ARG A 52 27.56 -8.53 -1.36
C ARG A 52 26.10 -8.27 -1.72
N PHE A 53 25.21 -9.22 -1.42
CA PHE A 53 23.77 -9.05 -1.62
C PHE A 53 23.28 -7.80 -0.87
N TYR A 54 23.61 -7.66 0.40
CA TYR A 54 23.21 -6.49 1.16
C TYR A 54 23.90 -5.23 0.67
N GLU A 55 25.20 -5.23 0.40
CA GLU A 55 25.91 -4.05 -0.14
C GLU A 55 25.29 -3.50 -1.43
N VAL A 56 24.95 -4.38 -2.38
CA VAL A 56 24.36 -3.98 -3.67
C VAL A 56 22.92 -3.49 -3.50
N MET A 57 22.17 -4.11 -2.58
CA MET A 57 20.73 -3.89 -2.45
C MET A 57 20.37 -2.86 -1.36
N SER A 58 21.33 -2.42 -0.54
CA SER A 58 21.07 -1.55 0.61
C SER A 58 20.53 -0.18 0.19
N ARG A 59 19.46 0.26 0.84
CA ARG A 59 19.00 1.65 0.71
C ARG A 59 19.91 2.57 1.54
N LYS A 60 20.58 3.52 0.88
CA LYS A 60 21.25 4.63 1.55
C LYS A 60 20.22 5.72 1.88
N SER A 61 19.73 5.76 3.12
CA SER A 61 18.80 6.81 3.56
C SER A 61 19.54 8.02 4.12
N GLN A 62 19.08 9.23 3.77
CA GLN A 62 19.50 10.51 4.36
C GLN A 62 18.45 11.12 5.30
N TYR A 63 17.28 10.47 5.46
CA TYR A 63 16.11 11.04 6.15
C TYR A 63 15.64 10.14 7.31
N LYS A 64 15.04 10.75 8.34
CA LYS A 64 14.53 10.07 9.55
C LYS A 64 13.15 9.44 9.32
N PHE A 65 12.25 10.12 8.59
CA PHE A 65 10.96 9.55 8.15
C PHE A 65 10.71 9.66 6.64
N GLU A 66 10.09 8.63 6.09
CA GLU A 66 9.31 8.68 4.85
C GLU A 66 7.82 8.84 5.19
N VAL A 67 7.18 9.94 4.78
CA VAL A 67 5.79 10.25 5.11
C VAL A 67 4.88 10.00 3.91
N SER A 68 3.70 9.42 4.14
CA SER A 68 2.75 9.10 3.07
C SER A 68 1.30 8.99 3.55
N ILE A 69 0.34 9.16 2.64
CA ILE A 69 -1.08 8.88 2.89
C ILE A 69 -1.33 7.38 2.74
N ASP A 70 -1.79 6.71 3.80
CA ASP A 70 -2.02 5.25 3.84
C ASP A 70 -3.50 4.87 3.80
N TRP A 71 -4.40 5.81 4.05
CA TRP A 71 -5.84 5.63 3.82
C TRP A 71 -6.48 6.99 3.58
N LEU A 72 -7.47 7.06 2.69
CA LEU A 72 -8.27 8.27 2.50
C LEU A 72 -9.71 7.92 2.13
N LYS A 73 -10.68 8.54 2.81
CA LYS A 73 -12.10 8.39 2.54
C LYS A 73 -12.77 9.76 2.45
N ILE A 74 -13.26 10.10 1.26
CA ILE A 74 -13.80 11.42 0.94
C ILE A 74 -15.26 11.26 0.53
N ARG A 75 -16.15 12.05 1.12
CA ARG A 75 -17.56 12.12 0.73
C ARG A 75 -17.88 13.51 0.20
N PHE A 76 -18.50 13.56 -0.97
CA PHE A 76 -19.12 14.76 -1.52
C PHE A 76 -20.63 14.59 -1.46
N LYS A 77 -21.39 15.53 -0.88
CA LYS A 77 -22.87 15.50 -0.83
C LYS A 77 -23.48 15.86 -2.19
N THR A 78 -23.20 15.03 -3.19
CA THR A 78 -23.77 15.10 -4.53
C THR A 78 -24.03 13.68 -5.05
N LEU A 79 -25.16 13.49 -5.73
CA LEU A 79 -25.49 12.23 -6.42
C LEU A 79 -24.82 12.12 -7.80
N ASP A 80 -24.19 13.20 -8.27
CA ASP A 80 -23.49 13.25 -9.55
C ASP A 80 -22.05 12.68 -9.40
N TYR A 81 -21.98 11.37 -9.18
CA TYR A 81 -20.72 10.66 -9.03
C TYR A 81 -19.85 10.72 -10.29
N GLN A 82 -20.47 10.86 -11.47
CA GLN A 82 -19.76 10.98 -12.74
C GLN A 82 -18.93 12.26 -12.76
N LYS A 83 -19.51 13.37 -12.30
CA LYS A 83 -18.81 14.65 -12.18
C LYS A 83 -17.69 14.58 -11.15
N VAL A 84 -17.90 13.90 -10.02
CA VAL A 84 -16.82 13.65 -9.03
C VAL A 84 -15.65 12.88 -9.67
N ILE A 85 -15.92 11.84 -10.46
CA ILE A 85 -14.88 11.08 -11.17
C ILE A 85 -14.15 11.96 -12.20
N ASN A 86 -14.90 12.70 -13.02
CA ASN A 86 -14.34 13.47 -14.13
C ASN A 86 -13.55 14.70 -13.66
N GLU A 87 -14.05 15.45 -12.67
CA GLU A 87 -13.42 16.70 -12.22
C GLU A 87 -12.43 16.50 -11.07
N VAL A 88 -12.72 15.64 -10.10
CA VAL A 88 -11.87 15.45 -8.91
C VAL A 88 -10.78 14.41 -9.19
N LEU A 89 -11.18 13.21 -9.63
CA LEU A 89 -10.22 12.14 -9.94
C LEU A 89 -9.50 12.39 -11.28
N ARG A 90 -10.10 13.16 -12.20
CA ARG A 90 -9.63 13.37 -13.58
C ARG A 90 -9.44 12.05 -14.32
N LEU A 91 -10.43 11.17 -14.20
CA LEU A 91 -10.49 9.86 -14.84
C LEU A 91 -11.76 9.74 -15.68
N LYS A 92 -11.79 8.80 -16.63
CA LYS A 92 -13.00 8.50 -17.38
C LYS A 92 -13.82 7.46 -16.63
N ILE A 93 -15.14 7.60 -16.62
CA ILE A 93 -16.02 6.58 -16.03
C ILE A 93 -15.83 5.20 -16.68
N THR A 94 -15.50 5.16 -17.97
CA THR A 94 -15.21 3.93 -18.74
C THR A 94 -13.97 3.16 -18.23
N ASP A 95 -13.13 3.80 -17.41
CA ASP A 95 -12.00 3.12 -16.76
C ASP A 95 -12.43 2.30 -15.55
N PHE A 96 -13.66 2.48 -15.05
CA PHE A 96 -14.16 1.79 -13.86
C PHE A 96 -14.94 0.53 -14.23
N PHE A 97 -14.98 -0.42 -13.29
CA PHE A 97 -15.79 -1.63 -13.39
C PHE A 97 -16.84 -1.67 -12.29
N ASP A 98 -18.05 -2.09 -12.64
CA ASP A 98 -19.12 -2.33 -11.69
C ASP A 98 -18.74 -3.42 -10.69
N SER A 99 -19.13 -3.21 -9.44
CA SER A 99 -18.98 -4.18 -8.37
C SER A 99 -20.33 -4.81 -8.03
N THR A 100 -20.36 -6.13 -7.92
CA THR A 100 -21.54 -6.87 -7.43
C THR A 100 -21.76 -6.76 -5.92
N GLN A 101 -20.83 -6.11 -5.21
CA GLN A 101 -20.90 -5.82 -3.78
C GLN A 101 -20.88 -4.32 -3.58
N THR A 102 -21.55 -3.87 -2.52
CA THR A 102 -21.54 -2.47 -2.05
C THR A 102 -21.25 -2.43 -0.55
N PHE A 103 -20.94 -1.24 -0.03
CA PHE A 103 -20.65 -1.01 1.39
C PHE A 103 -21.42 0.21 1.91
N TYR A 104 -21.50 0.32 3.24
CA TYR A 104 -22.01 1.52 3.93
C TYR A 104 -23.43 1.95 3.55
N GLY A 105 -24.24 1.05 2.99
CA GLY A 105 -25.61 1.33 2.58
C GLY A 105 -25.78 1.99 1.21
N TYR A 106 -24.68 2.23 0.47
CA TYR A 106 -24.74 2.74 -0.90
C TYR A 106 -25.38 1.70 -1.82
N GLU A 107 -26.13 2.14 -2.83
CA GLU A 107 -26.80 1.24 -3.78
C GLU A 107 -25.78 0.61 -4.73
N ASP A 108 -24.86 1.42 -5.25
CA ASP A 108 -23.91 1.01 -6.28
C ASP A 108 -22.46 1.35 -5.90
N MET A 109 -21.53 0.57 -6.47
CA MET A 109 -20.11 0.81 -6.35
C MET A 109 -19.40 0.45 -7.65
N ILE A 110 -18.52 1.33 -8.10
CA ILE A 110 -17.59 1.08 -9.19
C ILE A 110 -16.15 1.12 -8.70
N THR A 111 -15.26 0.41 -9.38
CA THR A 111 -13.87 0.24 -8.95
C THR A 111 -12.85 0.42 -10.07
N LEU A 112 -11.74 1.07 -9.73
CA LEU A 112 -10.52 1.12 -10.54
C LEU A 112 -9.38 0.51 -9.72
N GLY A 113 -9.11 -0.77 -9.95
CA GLY A 113 -8.14 -1.51 -9.15
C GLY A 113 -8.58 -1.60 -7.70
N ALA A 114 -7.84 -0.97 -6.79
CA ALA A 114 -8.20 -0.89 -5.38
C ALA A 114 -9.01 0.36 -4.99
N ILE A 115 -9.13 1.35 -5.88
CA ILE A 115 -9.92 2.58 -5.67
C ILE A 115 -11.40 2.24 -5.82
N ARG A 116 -12.22 2.73 -4.90
CA ARG A 116 -13.68 2.52 -4.90
C ARG A 116 -14.40 3.85 -4.95
N VAL A 117 -15.45 3.91 -5.77
CA VAL A 117 -16.42 5.01 -5.79
C VAL A 117 -17.79 4.41 -5.51
N LEU A 118 -18.42 4.82 -4.42
CA LEU A 118 -19.73 4.37 -4.00
C LEU A 118 -20.73 5.53 -4.14
N PHE A 119 -21.91 5.24 -4.65
CA PHE A 119 -22.95 6.24 -4.91
C PHE A 119 -24.33 5.60 -4.82
N SER A 120 -25.37 6.43 -4.77
CA SER A 120 -26.76 6.00 -4.85
C SER A 120 -27.48 6.81 -5.92
N HIS A 121 -28.46 6.21 -6.57
CA HIS A 121 -29.31 6.91 -7.54
C HIS A 121 -30.57 7.48 -6.89
N ASN A 122 -30.89 7.02 -5.69
CA ASN A 122 -32.03 7.47 -4.93
C ASN A 122 -31.88 8.92 -4.42
N ALA A 123 -32.76 9.81 -4.90
CA ALA A 123 -32.81 11.21 -4.48
C ALA A 123 -32.95 11.39 -2.96
N LYS A 124 -33.53 10.43 -2.24
CA LYS A 124 -33.66 10.46 -0.77
C LYS A 124 -32.32 10.26 -0.04
N LYS A 125 -31.27 9.79 -0.74
CA LYS A 125 -29.92 9.57 -0.20
C LYS A 125 -28.94 10.70 -0.56
N HIS A 126 -29.44 11.88 -0.90
CA HIS A 126 -28.60 13.04 -1.24
C HIS A 126 -27.57 13.39 -0.15
N GLU A 127 -27.90 13.16 1.12
CA GLU A 127 -27.00 13.41 2.26
C GLU A 127 -25.85 12.39 2.38
N GLU A 128 -26.01 11.19 1.80
CA GLU A 128 -24.94 10.20 1.67
C GLU A 128 -24.00 10.58 0.51
N GLY A 129 -24.57 11.03 -0.61
CA GLY A 129 -23.82 11.59 -1.74
C GLY A 129 -22.95 10.57 -2.47
N THR A 130 -21.73 10.97 -2.82
CA THR A 130 -20.71 10.15 -3.49
C THR A 130 -19.51 9.97 -2.58
N LEU A 131 -19.10 8.73 -2.34
CA LEU A 131 -17.98 8.36 -1.49
C LEU A 131 -16.84 7.78 -2.31
N ILE A 132 -15.63 8.32 -2.14
CA ILE A 132 -14.40 7.77 -2.68
C ILE A 132 -13.61 7.14 -1.54
N GLU A 133 -13.19 5.90 -1.71
CA GLU A 133 -12.35 5.19 -0.74
C GLU A 133 -11.04 4.73 -1.37
N PHE A 134 -9.95 5.22 -0.79
CA PHE A 134 -8.59 4.79 -1.04
C PHE A 134 -8.07 4.00 0.16
N SER A 135 -8.09 2.66 0.06
CA SER A 135 -7.29 1.80 0.96
C SER A 135 -5.78 2.00 0.73
N GLY A 136 -4.90 1.51 1.61
CA GLY A 136 -3.45 1.68 1.44
C GLY A 136 -2.88 1.21 0.11
N SER A 137 -3.40 0.10 -0.46
CA SER A 137 -3.03 -0.29 -1.84
C SER A 137 -3.58 0.67 -2.89
N ALA A 138 -4.80 1.17 -2.69
CA ALA A 138 -5.43 2.13 -3.59
C ALA A 138 -4.70 3.49 -3.58
N CYS A 139 -4.17 3.94 -2.43
CA CYS A 139 -3.32 5.13 -2.36
C CYS A 139 -2.10 4.96 -3.27
N ARG A 140 -1.42 3.81 -3.22
CA ARG A 140 -0.25 3.54 -4.08
C ARG A 140 -0.61 3.45 -5.57
N GLU A 141 -1.77 2.90 -5.90
CA GLU A 141 -2.27 2.87 -7.29
C GLU A 141 -2.65 4.26 -7.78
N PHE A 142 -3.29 5.06 -6.93
CA PHE A 142 -3.70 6.43 -7.25
C PHE A 142 -2.50 7.35 -7.44
N GLU A 143 -1.41 7.19 -6.68
CA GLU A 143 -0.15 7.89 -6.91
C GLU A 143 0.39 7.69 -8.34
N SER A 144 0.23 6.50 -8.91
CA SER A 144 0.60 6.23 -10.30
C SER A 144 -0.29 6.97 -11.29
N LEU A 145 -1.56 7.21 -10.95
CA LEU A 145 -2.49 8.00 -11.75
C LEU A 145 -2.16 9.50 -11.65
N LEU A 146 -1.91 9.99 -10.43
CA LEU A 146 -1.48 11.37 -10.18
C LEU A 146 -0.18 11.68 -10.94
N LEU A 147 0.81 10.78 -10.91
CA LEU A 147 2.05 10.95 -11.67
C LEU A 147 1.79 11.09 -13.19
N LYS A 148 0.91 10.25 -13.75
CA LYS A 148 0.50 10.35 -15.17
C LYS A 148 -0.24 11.65 -15.47
N GLN A 149 -1.00 12.16 -14.51
CA GLN A 149 -1.71 13.43 -14.59
C GLN A 149 -0.81 14.64 -14.30
N LYS A 150 0.47 14.44 -13.95
CA LYS A 150 1.40 15.47 -13.46
C LYS A 150 0.83 16.23 -12.25
N ARG A 151 0.19 15.49 -11.34
CA ARG A 151 -0.39 15.97 -10.08
C ARG A 151 0.31 15.30 -8.90
N THR A 152 0.25 15.98 -7.77
CA THR A 152 0.65 15.50 -6.45
C THR A 152 -0.59 15.17 -5.62
N TRP A 153 -0.38 14.60 -4.42
CA TRP A 153 -1.46 14.47 -3.45
C TRP A 153 -2.01 15.83 -3.01
N GLU A 154 -1.15 16.83 -2.84
CA GLU A 154 -1.55 18.19 -2.49
C GLU A 154 -2.50 18.77 -3.56
N ASP A 155 -2.13 18.65 -4.85
CA ASP A 155 -2.98 19.08 -5.97
C ASP A 155 -4.33 18.37 -5.95
N PHE A 156 -4.34 17.08 -5.63
CA PHE A 156 -5.58 16.30 -5.56
C PHE A 156 -6.48 16.72 -4.40
N ILE A 157 -5.94 16.90 -3.19
CA ILE A 157 -6.73 17.34 -2.04
C ILE A 157 -7.23 18.78 -2.29
N ARG A 158 -6.41 19.66 -2.86
CA ARG A 158 -6.83 21.00 -3.28
C ARG A 158 -7.96 20.96 -4.31
N ASP A 159 -7.87 20.09 -5.32
CA ASP A 159 -8.95 19.89 -6.29
C ASP A 159 -10.25 19.40 -5.62
N CYS A 160 -10.19 18.62 -4.54
CA CYS A 160 -11.38 18.25 -3.76
C CYS A 160 -12.06 19.48 -3.15
N PHE A 161 -11.28 20.39 -2.56
CA PHE A 161 -11.80 21.64 -1.99
C PHE A 161 -12.36 22.58 -3.06
N LEU A 162 -11.65 22.76 -4.18
CA LEU A 162 -12.12 23.59 -5.30
C LEU A 162 -13.42 23.06 -5.90
N PHE A 163 -13.53 21.74 -6.04
CA PHE A 163 -14.77 21.09 -6.47
C PHE A 163 -15.91 21.37 -5.49
N ALA A 164 -15.64 21.24 -4.19
CA ALA A 164 -16.64 21.49 -3.16
C ALA A 164 -17.10 22.96 -3.15
N GLU A 165 -16.19 23.93 -3.23
CA GLU A 165 -16.54 25.36 -3.33
C GLU A 165 -17.41 25.66 -4.55
N LYS A 166 -17.11 25.02 -5.69
CA LYS A 166 -17.85 25.21 -6.94
C LYS A 166 -19.28 24.62 -6.89
N TYR A 167 -19.49 23.54 -6.15
CA TYR A 167 -20.72 22.73 -6.23
C TYR A 167 -21.50 22.60 -4.91
N ARG A 168 -21.08 23.27 -3.83
CA ARG A 168 -21.79 23.23 -2.54
C ARG A 168 -23.07 24.05 -2.49
N ASP A 169 -23.39 24.81 -3.54
CA ASP A 169 -24.50 25.79 -3.54
C ASP A 169 -24.44 26.70 -2.29
N ASN A 170 -25.49 26.70 -1.47
CA ASN A 170 -25.58 27.48 -0.24
C ASN A 170 -25.14 26.71 1.01
N ARG A 171 -24.60 25.50 0.87
CA ARG A 171 -24.15 24.68 2.02
C ARG A 171 -22.79 25.16 2.51
N ASP A 172 -22.55 24.96 3.79
CA ASP A 172 -21.21 25.09 4.35
C ASP A 172 -20.26 24.07 3.72
N LEU A 173 -18.98 24.43 3.60
CA LEU A 173 -17.98 23.61 2.94
C LEU A 173 -17.82 22.23 3.60
N ASP A 174 -17.80 22.20 4.93
CA ASP A 174 -17.67 20.97 5.74
C ASP A 174 -18.98 20.17 5.84
N ASP A 175 -20.12 20.76 5.46
CA ASP A 175 -21.35 20.02 5.20
C ASP A 175 -21.26 19.25 3.88
N PHE A 176 -20.85 19.92 2.80
CA PHE A 176 -20.79 19.33 1.47
C PHE A 176 -19.64 18.33 1.31
N LEU A 177 -18.44 18.69 1.76
CA LEU A 177 -17.22 17.88 1.66
C LEU A 177 -16.83 17.33 3.04
N ALA A 178 -16.72 16.01 3.14
CA ALA A 178 -16.24 15.37 4.35
C ALA A 178 -15.07 14.42 4.05
N PHE A 179 -13.93 14.67 4.69
CA PHE A 179 -12.87 13.69 4.83
C PHE A 179 -13.19 12.81 6.03
N THR A 180 -13.92 11.72 5.82
CA THR A 180 -14.42 10.87 6.92
C THR A 180 -13.34 10.02 7.57
N ARG A 181 -12.23 9.77 6.86
CA ARG A 181 -11.02 9.12 7.39
C ARG A 181 -9.80 9.52 6.56
N ALA A 182 -8.69 9.81 7.24
CA ALA A 182 -7.37 9.97 6.63
C ALA A 182 -6.31 9.32 7.53
N ASP A 183 -5.51 8.42 6.99
CA ASP A 183 -4.40 7.81 7.72
C ASP A 183 -3.08 8.36 7.18
N ILE A 184 -2.27 8.96 8.05
CA ILE A 184 -0.90 9.39 7.74
C ILE A 184 0.06 8.35 8.29
N ALA A 185 0.94 7.82 7.44
CA ALA A 185 1.98 6.87 7.82
C ALA A 185 3.35 7.54 7.79
N LEU A 186 4.09 7.41 8.89
CA LEU A 186 5.50 7.78 9.01
C LEU A 186 6.33 6.49 9.12
N ASP A 187 7.06 6.16 8.06
CA ASP A 187 8.00 5.04 8.02
C ASP A 187 9.36 5.48 8.58
N GLU A 188 9.76 4.95 9.74
CA GLU A 188 11.13 5.09 10.24
C GLU A 188 12.05 4.18 9.44
N LEU A 189 13.08 4.79 8.86
CA LEU A 189 14.02 4.07 8.03
C LEU A 189 15.09 3.39 8.88
N TYR A 190 15.45 2.17 8.49
CA TYR A 190 16.48 1.39 9.19
C TYR A 190 17.83 2.11 9.14
N ASN A 191 18.44 2.30 10.32
CA ASN A 191 19.74 2.95 10.47
C ASN A 191 20.67 2.07 11.33
N PRO A 192 21.63 1.35 10.73
CA PRO A 192 22.54 0.48 11.47
C PRO A 192 23.55 1.25 12.33
N ASP A 193 23.87 2.50 11.98
CA ASP A 193 24.92 3.30 12.64
C ASP A 193 24.40 3.99 13.91
N LYS A 194 23.24 4.64 13.81
CA LYS A 194 22.61 5.38 14.93
C LYS A 194 21.58 4.55 15.69
N GLY A 195 21.21 3.38 15.16
CA GLY A 195 20.09 2.61 15.64
C GLY A 195 18.75 3.26 15.30
N ASN A 196 17.69 2.64 15.81
CA ASN A 196 16.31 3.05 15.64
C ASN A 196 15.57 2.89 16.97
N ILE A 197 14.36 3.46 17.06
CA ILE A 197 13.50 3.22 18.23
C ILE A 197 13.22 1.73 18.39
N ASP A 198 13.45 1.18 19.57
CA ASP A 198 13.02 -0.17 19.91
C ASP A 198 11.61 -0.14 20.50
N LEU A 199 10.61 -0.58 19.73
CA LEU A 199 9.22 -0.62 20.20
C LEU A 199 9.01 -1.53 21.41
N LYS A 200 9.89 -2.50 21.68
CA LYS A 200 9.81 -3.33 22.89
C LYS A 200 10.25 -2.58 24.13
N ASP A 201 11.32 -1.81 24.01
CA ASP A 201 11.75 -0.89 25.06
C ASP A 201 10.69 0.20 25.29
N LEU A 202 10.15 0.78 24.20
CA LEU A 202 9.06 1.75 24.26
C LEU A 202 7.83 1.17 24.97
N LYS A 203 7.49 -0.11 24.71
CA LYS A 203 6.43 -0.82 25.43
C LYS A 203 6.74 -0.93 26.92
N ALA A 204 7.94 -1.36 27.29
CA ALA A 204 8.33 -1.47 28.71
C ALA A 204 8.25 -0.11 29.42
N ARG A 205 8.65 0.97 28.75
CA ARG A 205 8.53 2.34 29.25
C ARG A 205 7.08 2.84 29.36
N LEU A 206 6.17 2.38 28.52
CA LEU A 206 4.73 2.62 28.70
C LEU A 206 4.19 1.94 29.95
N GLU A 207 4.62 0.70 30.20
CA GLU A 207 4.18 -0.09 31.36
C GLU A 207 4.76 0.46 32.68
N ASP A 208 5.90 1.14 32.64
CA ASP A 208 6.58 1.79 33.78
C ASP A 208 6.29 3.30 33.91
N GLU A 209 5.26 3.81 33.21
CA GLU A 209 4.83 5.22 33.27
C GLU A 209 5.90 6.26 32.83
N LYS A 210 6.96 5.82 32.13
CA LYS A 210 8.01 6.69 31.55
C LYS A 210 7.56 7.39 30.25
N ILE A 211 6.33 7.16 29.81
CA ILE A 211 5.75 7.84 28.65
C ILE A 211 4.40 8.43 29.03
N ILE A 212 4.30 9.75 28.96
CA ILE A 212 3.05 10.45 29.16
C ILE A 212 2.29 10.46 27.83
N VAL A 213 1.16 9.76 27.81
CA VAL A 213 0.24 9.72 26.67
C VAL A 213 -0.97 10.62 26.97
N LYS A 214 -1.17 11.67 26.17
CA LYS A 214 -2.26 12.64 26.37
C LYS A 214 -3.48 12.28 25.53
N ASN A 215 -4.68 12.58 26.06
CA ASN A 215 -5.96 12.46 25.34
C ASN A 215 -6.26 11.05 24.79
N ILE A 216 -5.75 10.00 25.46
CA ILE A 216 -5.96 8.60 25.08
C ILE A 216 -6.22 7.78 26.34
N ASP A 217 -7.39 7.15 26.39
CA ASP A 217 -7.84 6.39 27.57
C ASP A 217 -7.50 4.89 27.50
N LYS A 218 -7.01 4.41 26.35
CA LYS A 218 -6.75 3.00 26.13
C LYS A 218 -5.49 2.78 25.31
N ILE A 219 -4.61 1.96 25.85
CA ILE A 219 -3.41 1.45 25.18
C ILE A 219 -3.52 -0.07 25.12
N SER A 220 -3.17 -0.67 23.99
CA SER A 220 -3.16 -2.13 23.84
C SER A 220 -2.01 -2.59 22.96
N PHE A 221 -1.58 -3.83 23.18
CA PHE A 221 -0.42 -4.42 22.52
C PHE A 221 -0.81 -5.70 21.78
N ASP A 222 -0.21 -5.94 20.62
CA ASP A 222 -0.31 -7.18 19.85
C ASP A 222 1.11 -7.62 19.45
N ASP A 223 1.58 -8.73 20.01
CA ASP A 223 2.84 -9.39 19.65
C ASP A 223 2.56 -10.89 19.45
N THR A 224 2.12 -11.24 18.24
CA THR A 224 1.58 -12.57 17.92
C THR A 224 2.45 -13.35 16.93
N LEU A 225 2.29 -14.68 16.98
CA LEU A 225 2.81 -15.58 15.97
C LEU A 225 1.74 -15.87 14.91
N LYS A 226 2.07 -15.72 13.64
CA LYS A 226 1.17 -16.00 12.52
C LYS A 226 1.66 -17.19 11.72
N ARG A 227 0.73 -18.02 11.25
CA ARG A 227 1.04 -19.20 10.45
C ARG A 227 1.21 -18.81 8.98
N VAL A 228 2.41 -18.96 8.44
CA VAL A 228 2.73 -18.73 7.02
C VAL A 228 3.34 -20.00 6.45
N LYS A 229 2.72 -20.55 5.40
CA LYS A 229 3.13 -21.81 4.74
C LYS A 229 3.42 -22.95 5.74
N GLY A 230 2.55 -23.10 6.74
CA GLY A 230 2.62 -24.16 7.75
C GLY A 230 3.54 -23.89 8.94
N ARG A 231 4.35 -22.82 8.94
CA ARG A 231 5.28 -22.46 10.02
C ARG A 231 4.79 -21.24 10.79
N PHE A 232 5.04 -21.19 12.09
CA PHE A 232 4.81 -20.00 12.90
C PHE A 232 5.95 -19.00 12.69
N LYS A 233 5.59 -17.74 12.41
CA LYS A 233 6.51 -16.62 12.26
C LYS A 233 6.04 -15.44 13.12
N LYS A 234 6.97 -14.67 13.68
CA LYS A 234 6.65 -13.44 14.42
C LYS A 234 6.03 -12.42 13.48
N SER A 235 4.92 -11.80 13.87
CA SER A 235 4.35 -10.66 13.14
C SER A 235 4.94 -9.31 13.51
N GLY A 236 5.72 -9.26 14.61
CA GLY A 236 6.22 -8.03 15.19
C GLY A 236 5.21 -7.41 16.16
N LEU A 237 5.73 -6.60 17.07
CA LEU A 237 4.94 -5.85 18.04
C LEU A 237 4.17 -4.72 17.34
N THR A 238 2.91 -4.57 17.72
CA THR A 238 2.06 -3.41 17.43
C THR A 238 1.51 -2.84 18.73
N ILE A 239 1.61 -1.52 18.89
CA ILE A 239 1.05 -0.74 19.98
C ILE A 239 -0.07 0.11 19.41
N TYR A 240 -1.26 0.01 20.00
CA TYR A 240 -2.44 0.78 19.63
C TYR A 240 -2.76 1.78 20.73
N PHE A 241 -2.97 3.04 20.37
CA PHE A 241 -3.35 4.11 21.26
C PHE A 241 -4.71 4.68 20.84
N GLY A 242 -5.72 4.52 21.70
CA GLY A 242 -7.08 4.97 21.49
C GLY A 242 -8.01 3.90 20.92
N SER A 243 -9.13 4.33 20.33
CA SER A 243 -10.14 3.48 19.71
C SER A 243 -10.33 3.86 18.25
N ARG A 244 -10.75 2.93 17.40
CA ARG A 244 -11.12 3.23 16.00
C ARG A 244 -12.37 4.13 15.86
N GLN A 245 -13.01 4.48 16.98
CA GLN A 245 -14.17 5.36 17.02
C GLN A 245 -13.82 6.78 17.47
N SER A 246 -12.61 7.03 18.03
CA SER A 246 -12.18 8.37 18.43
C SER A 246 -11.76 9.20 17.21
N ASP A 247 -11.65 10.52 17.38
CA ASP A 247 -11.24 11.41 16.28
C ASP A 247 -9.78 11.18 15.84
N VAL A 248 -8.96 10.60 16.72
CA VAL A 248 -7.57 10.21 16.46
C VAL A 248 -7.35 8.80 17.01
N PHE A 249 -6.72 7.95 16.21
CA PHE A 249 -6.28 6.60 16.60
C PHE A 249 -4.86 6.37 16.09
N ILE A 250 -3.93 6.03 16.98
CA ILE A 250 -2.50 5.96 16.65
C ILE A 250 -2.00 4.52 16.77
N ARG A 251 -1.14 4.11 15.84
CA ARG A 251 -0.52 2.78 15.82
C ARG A 251 0.97 2.88 15.63
N PHE A 252 1.75 2.30 16.54
CA PHE A 252 3.18 2.11 16.35
C PHE A 252 3.45 0.63 16.14
N TYR A 253 4.14 0.26 15.08
CA TYR A 253 4.45 -1.16 14.85
C TYR A 253 5.75 -1.41 14.12
N GLN A 254 6.25 -2.62 14.30
CA GLN A 254 7.47 -3.09 13.66
C GLN A 254 7.20 -3.43 12.19
N LYS A 255 7.39 -2.42 11.33
CA LYS A 255 7.12 -2.50 9.90
C LYS A 255 8.01 -3.54 9.22
N ASP A 256 9.24 -3.68 9.69
CA ASP A 256 10.20 -4.69 9.25
C ASP A 256 9.64 -6.12 9.38
N TYR A 257 9.09 -6.47 10.53
CA TYR A 257 8.44 -7.77 10.76
C TYR A 257 7.13 -7.92 9.98
N GLU A 258 6.29 -6.89 9.90
CA GLU A 258 5.03 -6.95 9.13
C GLU A 258 5.29 -7.22 7.65
N GLN A 259 6.25 -6.50 7.06
CA GLN A 259 6.64 -6.68 5.66
C GLN A 259 7.36 -8.01 5.42
N ALA A 260 8.20 -8.47 6.36
CA ALA A 260 8.88 -9.76 6.28
C ALA A 260 7.86 -10.91 6.28
N LEU A 261 6.86 -10.85 7.15
CA LEU A 261 5.78 -11.83 7.21
C LEU A 261 4.95 -11.81 5.93
N LYS A 262 4.55 -10.63 5.45
CA LYS A 262 3.69 -10.45 4.27
C LYS A 262 4.34 -10.97 2.99
N ARG A 263 5.66 -10.77 2.84
CA ARG A 263 6.43 -11.22 1.67
C ARG A 263 7.07 -12.61 1.85
N ASP A 264 6.97 -13.19 3.04
CA ASP A 264 7.64 -14.44 3.39
C ASP A 264 9.17 -14.38 3.14
N VAL A 265 9.79 -13.29 3.60
CA VAL A 265 11.24 -12.99 3.50
C VAL A 265 11.84 -12.79 4.91
N SER A 266 13.16 -12.74 5.00
CA SER A 266 13.85 -12.43 6.27
C SER A 266 13.64 -10.98 6.70
N VAL A 267 13.68 -10.71 8.01
CA VAL A 267 13.62 -9.34 8.55
C VAL A 267 14.85 -8.52 8.11
N ASP A 268 16.02 -9.14 8.03
CA ASP A 268 17.26 -8.47 7.59
C ASP A 268 17.16 -7.99 6.15
N TYR A 269 16.51 -8.76 5.26
CA TYR A 269 16.15 -8.26 3.92
C TYR A 269 15.32 -6.98 3.95
N VAL A 270 14.28 -6.94 4.79
CA VAL A 270 13.43 -5.75 4.86
C VAL A 270 14.20 -4.54 5.39
N ARG A 271 15.04 -4.73 6.40
CA ARG A 271 15.84 -3.67 7.00
C ARG A 271 16.88 -3.13 6.03
N GLU A 272 17.72 -4.01 5.49
CA GLU A 272 18.87 -3.62 4.68
C GLU A 272 18.40 -3.16 3.29
N VAL A 273 17.51 -3.91 2.64
CA VAL A 273 17.11 -3.65 1.24
C VAL A 273 15.94 -2.68 1.14
N LEU A 274 14.86 -2.92 1.89
CA LEU A 274 13.71 -2.01 1.85
C LEU A 274 13.91 -0.77 2.73
N GLY A 275 14.92 -0.79 3.60
CA GLY A 275 15.24 0.34 4.47
C GLY A 275 14.21 0.60 5.55
N LEU A 276 13.35 -0.38 5.89
CA LEU A 276 12.22 -0.15 6.82
C LEU A 276 12.53 -0.70 8.20
N LYS A 277 12.13 0.04 9.24
CA LYS A 277 12.20 -0.40 10.63
C LYS A 277 10.83 -0.38 11.31
N ASN A 278 10.35 0.78 11.72
CA ASN A 278 9.06 0.95 12.37
C ASN A 278 8.13 1.78 11.48
N ARG A 279 6.83 1.74 11.79
CA ARG A 279 5.87 2.69 11.26
C ARG A 279 5.01 3.25 12.39
N TYR A 280 4.78 4.55 12.29
CA TYR A 280 3.86 5.32 13.13
C TYR A 280 2.69 5.73 12.23
N GLU A 281 1.49 5.21 12.48
CA GLU A 281 0.28 5.56 11.72
C GLU A 281 -0.65 6.40 12.59
N ILE A 282 -1.12 7.51 12.03
CA ILE A 282 -2.08 8.41 12.64
C ILE A 282 -3.35 8.32 11.81
N GLU A 283 -4.36 7.61 12.31
CA GLU A 283 -5.70 7.55 11.73
C GLU A 283 -6.55 8.69 12.29
N LEU A 284 -6.96 9.59 11.39
CA LEU A 284 -7.74 10.78 11.68
C LEU A 284 -9.17 10.63 11.17
N HIS A 285 -10.14 11.12 11.93
CA HIS A 285 -11.55 11.07 11.57
C HIS A 285 -12.24 12.43 11.62
N LYS A 286 -13.32 12.55 10.83
CA LYS A 286 -14.27 13.67 10.84
C LYS A 286 -13.57 15.04 10.76
N LYS A 287 -13.71 15.86 11.82
CA LYS A 287 -13.19 17.23 11.88
C LYS A 287 -11.66 17.26 11.88
N ARG A 288 -11.00 16.27 12.50
CA ARG A 288 -9.54 16.22 12.55
C ARG A 288 -8.92 15.94 11.19
N SER A 289 -9.48 14.98 10.45
CA SER A 289 -9.04 14.71 9.07
C SER A 289 -9.35 15.87 8.14
N PHE A 290 -10.49 16.57 8.32
CA PHE A 290 -10.80 17.76 7.53
C PHE A 290 -9.77 18.89 7.75
N GLN A 291 -9.48 19.23 9.00
CA GLN A 291 -8.50 20.29 9.33
C GLN A 291 -7.11 19.97 8.76
N VAL A 292 -6.60 18.77 9.03
CA VAL A 292 -5.25 18.37 8.58
C VAL A 292 -5.12 18.36 7.06
N LEU A 293 -6.16 17.93 6.34
CA LEU A 293 -6.14 17.92 4.88
C LEU A 293 -6.36 19.32 4.29
N MET A 294 -7.06 20.22 4.99
CA MET A 294 -7.13 21.63 4.63
C MET A 294 -5.77 22.30 4.74
N ASP A 295 -5.09 22.13 5.87
CA ASP A 295 -3.74 22.67 6.10
C ASP A 295 -2.76 22.17 5.03
N PHE A 296 -2.79 20.86 4.76
CA PHE A 296 -2.01 20.25 3.68
C PHE A 296 -2.34 20.84 2.29
N ALA A 297 -3.62 21.04 1.96
CA ALA A 297 -4.02 21.63 0.68
C ALA A 297 -3.58 23.11 0.52
N ASN A 298 -3.37 23.80 1.64
CA ASN A 298 -2.86 25.17 1.70
C ASN A 298 -1.33 25.25 1.67
N GLY A 299 -0.64 24.12 1.58
CA GLY A 299 0.82 24.05 1.40
C GLY A 299 1.61 23.67 2.64
N ASP A 300 0.97 23.34 3.76
CA ASP A 300 1.67 22.86 4.95
C ASP A 300 2.26 21.46 4.71
N ASP A 301 3.47 21.22 5.23
CA ASP A 301 4.13 19.93 5.09
C ASP A 301 3.45 18.85 5.96
N LEU A 302 2.95 17.79 5.31
CA LEU A 302 2.24 16.71 6.00
C LEU A 302 3.10 16.00 7.07
N GLY A 303 4.41 15.94 6.87
CA GLY A 303 5.34 15.36 7.84
C GLY A 303 5.47 16.23 9.09
N VAL A 304 5.54 17.55 8.92
CA VAL A 304 5.52 18.51 10.04
C VAL A 304 4.22 18.40 10.83
N ILE A 305 3.06 18.39 10.15
CA ILE A 305 1.75 18.23 10.81
C ILE A 305 1.72 16.92 11.62
N ALA A 306 2.16 15.82 11.01
CA ALA A 306 2.14 14.51 11.65
C ALA A 306 3.07 14.44 12.87
N SER A 307 4.28 15.02 12.79
CA SER A 307 5.21 15.15 13.91
C SER A 307 4.63 16.01 15.03
N GLN A 308 3.96 17.13 14.71
CA GLN A 308 3.27 17.96 15.71
C GLN A 308 2.15 17.19 16.42
N ILE A 309 1.40 16.36 15.69
CA ILE A 309 0.41 15.46 16.30
C ILE A 309 1.12 14.50 17.26
N LEU A 310 2.17 13.79 16.84
CA LEU A 310 2.87 12.84 17.73
C LEU A 310 3.44 13.53 18.98
N THR A 311 4.12 14.67 18.85
CA THR A 311 4.69 15.41 19.99
C THR A 311 3.62 15.96 20.94
N ASN A 312 2.43 16.28 20.44
CA ASN A 312 1.32 16.67 21.30
C ASN A 312 0.74 15.50 22.11
N TYR A 313 0.73 14.30 21.53
CA TYR A 313 0.20 13.10 22.19
C TYR A 313 1.20 12.38 23.09
N PHE A 314 2.50 12.45 22.79
CA PHE A 314 3.52 11.66 23.47
C PHE A 314 4.66 12.53 24.02
N ILE A 315 4.88 12.46 25.33
CA ILE A 315 6.12 12.90 25.96
C ILE A 315 6.84 11.65 26.43
N VAL A 316 8.02 11.38 25.87
CA VAL A 316 8.78 10.15 26.10
C VAL A 316 9.99 10.48 26.95
N TYR A 317 10.13 9.80 28.08
CA TYR A 317 11.31 9.85 28.93
C TYR A 317 12.16 8.60 28.73
N ASP A 318 13.46 8.72 28.93
CA ASP A 318 14.36 7.59 29.10
C ASP A 318 14.22 6.98 30.50
N TRP A 319 14.98 5.91 30.77
CA TRP A 319 14.96 5.21 32.06
C TRP A 319 15.50 6.06 33.22
N ASP A 320 16.30 7.09 32.91
CA ASP A 320 16.90 8.02 33.88
C ASP A 320 16.04 9.29 34.08
N GLU A 321 14.79 9.29 33.60
CA GLU A 321 13.81 10.37 33.72
C GLU A 321 14.14 11.66 32.96
N HIS A 322 15.06 11.60 32.00
CA HIS A 322 15.30 12.69 31.06
C HIS A 322 14.44 12.52 29.80
N LEU A 323 14.24 13.58 29.03
CA LEU A 323 13.54 13.45 27.75
C LEU A 323 14.35 12.58 26.78
N ASP A 324 13.69 11.61 26.17
CA ASP A 324 14.33 10.66 25.26
C ASP A 324 14.83 11.37 24.00
N ILE A 325 16.16 11.46 23.86
CA ILE A 325 16.83 12.16 22.76
C ILE A 325 16.56 11.46 21.43
N GLN A 326 16.48 10.13 21.39
CA GLN A 326 16.26 9.37 20.16
C GLN A 326 14.84 9.62 19.61
N TRP A 327 13.83 9.69 20.48
CA TRP A 327 12.46 10.05 20.16
C TRP A 327 12.38 11.50 19.71
N LEU A 328 12.97 12.43 20.45
CA LEU A 328 13.01 13.85 20.08
C LEU A 328 13.73 14.06 18.75
N ASP A 329 14.80 13.32 18.48
CA ASP A 329 15.48 13.37 17.20
C ASP A 329 14.56 12.86 16.09
N LEU A 330 13.83 11.77 16.34
CA LEU A 330 12.97 11.15 15.34
C LEU A 330 11.77 12.03 14.99
N VAL A 331 11.06 12.58 15.98
CA VAL A 331 9.81 13.34 15.77
C VAL A 331 9.95 14.87 15.86
N GLY A 332 11.09 15.39 16.33
CA GLY A 332 11.27 16.80 16.71
C GLY A 332 11.93 17.72 15.68
N PHE A 333 12.14 18.97 16.11
CA PHE A 333 12.40 20.22 15.35
C PHE A 333 13.59 20.25 14.37
N TYR A 334 14.42 19.21 14.26
CA TYR A 334 15.56 19.16 13.34
C TYR A 334 15.25 18.19 12.19
N GLY A 335 14.43 18.69 11.27
CA GLY A 335 13.73 17.91 10.26
C GLY A 335 14.62 17.21 9.24
N GLY A 336 14.35 15.91 9.09
CA GLY A 336 14.76 15.09 7.95
C GLY A 336 13.54 14.29 7.48
N TYR A 337 12.46 14.98 7.12
CA TYR A 337 11.20 14.38 6.67
C TYR A 337 11.11 14.49 5.15
N ARG A 338 10.60 13.45 4.49
CA ARG A 338 10.31 13.51 3.06
C ARG A 338 8.93 12.93 2.79
N PHE A 339 8.02 13.75 2.28
CA PHE A 339 6.78 13.24 1.71
C PHE A 339 7.11 12.43 0.45
N VAL A 340 6.71 11.16 0.44
CA VAL A 340 7.04 10.23 -0.64
C VAL A 340 5.78 9.59 -1.21
N THR A 341 5.64 9.73 -2.52
CA THR A 341 4.78 8.86 -3.30
C THR A 341 5.54 7.57 -3.62
N LYS A 342 4.90 6.42 -3.42
CA LYS A 342 5.40 5.08 -3.71
C LYS A 342 4.49 4.43 -4.75
N PRO A 343 4.45 4.97 -5.99
CA PRO A 343 3.52 4.53 -7.01
C PRO A 343 3.68 3.04 -7.27
N ARG A 344 2.55 2.32 -7.31
CA ARG A 344 2.50 0.92 -7.74
C ARG A 344 1.73 0.80 -9.05
N SER A 345 2.20 -0.08 -9.93
CA SER A 345 1.41 -0.47 -11.11
C SER A 345 0.07 -1.03 -10.66
N VAL A 346 -1.02 -0.66 -11.33
CA VAL A 346 -2.35 -1.20 -11.07
C VAL A 346 -2.28 -2.74 -11.13
N ASP A 347 -2.53 -3.38 -9.99
CA ASP A 347 -2.39 -4.82 -9.83
C ASP A 347 -3.73 -5.51 -10.17
N TYR A 348 -3.75 -6.26 -11.27
CA TYR A 348 -4.93 -7.01 -11.71
C TYR A 348 -5.19 -8.27 -10.87
N SER A 349 -4.36 -8.58 -9.87
CA SER A 349 -4.54 -9.73 -8.97
C SER A 349 -5.91 -9.73 -8.27
N ARG A 350 -6.50 -8.54 -8.04
CA ARG A 350 -7.89 -8.41 -7.56
C ARG A 350 -8.91 -8.84 -8.60
N SER A 351 -8.77 -8.42 -9.86
CA SER A 351 -9.64 -8.87 -10.96
C SER A 351 -9.53 -10.38 -11.16
N LYS A 352 -8.32 -10.94 -11.04
CA LYS A 352 -8.11 -12.39 -11.05
C LYS A 352 -8.84 -13.09 -9.91
N LYS A 353 -8.70 -12.61 -8.67
CA LYS A 353 -9.43 -13.18 -7.50
C LYS A 353 -10.94 -13.03 -7.62
N TRP A 354 -11.42 -11.92 -8.18
CA TRP A 354 -12.83 -11.73 -8.49
C TRP A 354 -13.30 -12.76 -9.51
N MET A 355 -12.50 -13.04 -10.54
CA MET A 355 -12.80 -14.05 -11.54
C MET A 355 -12.81 -15.46 -10.94
N GLU A 356 -11.82 -15.79 -10.12
CA GLU A 356 -11.74 -17.06 -9.36
C GLU A 356 -12.99 -17.25 -8.47
N LYS A 357 -13.45 -16.20 -7.81
CA LYS A 357 -14.60 -16.25 -6.89
C LYS A 357 -15.96 -16.31 -7.62
N ASN A 358 -16.13 -15.54 -8.69
CA ASN A 358 -17.45 -15.35 -9.32
C ASN A 358 -17.68 -16.22 -10.56
N GLY A 359 -16.64 -16.59 -11.31
CA GLY A 359 -16.80 -17.43 -12.50
C GLY A 359 -15.79 -18.56 -12.63
N GLY A 360 -14.98 -18.84 -11.59
CA GLY A 360 -14.11 -20.01 -11.57
C GLY A 360 -14.86 -21.33 -11.75
N ARG A 361 -16.08 -21.45 -11.21
CA ARG A 361 -16.95 -22.62 -11.42
C ARG A 361 -17.38 -22.75 -12.87
N LEU A 362 -17.74 -21.65 -13.53
CA LEU A 362 -18.14 -21.66 -14.94
C LEU A 362 -16.95 -22.02 -15.84
N LEU A 363 -15.78 -21.41 -15.60
CA LEU A 363 -14.55 -21.72 -16.34
C LEU A 363 -14.17 -23.20 -16.21
N LEU A 364 -14.35 -23.80 -15.03
CA LEU A 364 -14.14 -25.24 -14.84
C LEU A 364 -15.13 -26.08 -15.67
N THR A 365 -16.42 -25.73 -15.65
CA THR A 365 -17.45 -26.41 -16.46
C THR A 365 -17.13 -26.30 -17.96
N MET A 366 -16.71 -25.13 -18.43
CA MET A 366 -16.30 -24.91 -19.82
C MET A 366 -15.06 -25.73 -20.17
N GLY A 367 -14.07 -25.82 -19.28
CA GLY A 367 -12.91 -26.67 -19.47
C GLY A 367 -13.27 -28.15 -19.56
N PHE A 368 -14.22 -28.62 -18.74
CA PHE A 368 -14.73 -29.98 -18.81
C PHE A 368 -15.46 -30.27 -20.14
N GLU A 369 -16.34 -29.36 -20.58
CA GLU A 369 -17.02 -29.47 -21.87
C GLU A 369 -16.04 -29.42 -23.04
N SER A 370 -14.99 -28.60 -22.94
CA SER A 370 -13.94 -28.47 -23.94
C SER A 370 -13.27 -29.81 -24.25
N VAL A 371 -13.04 -30.62 -23.21
CA VAL A 371 -12.50 -31.99 -23.35
C VAL A 371 -13.52 -32.92 -24.02
N LEU A 372 -14.78 -32.88 -23.61
CA LEU A 372 -15.83 -33.76 -24.18
C LEU A 372 -16.10 -33.49 -25.67
N LYS A 373 -16.08 -32.22 -26.06
CA LYS A 373 -16.40 -31.78 -27.43
C LYS A 373 -15.17 -31.59 -28.31
N ASN A 374 -13.97 -31.86 -27.77
CA ASN A 374 -12.70 -31.63 -28.43
C ASN A 374 -12.60 -30.22 -29.04
N ARG A 375 -12.92 -29.20 -28.23
CA ARG A 375 -13.03 -27.79 -28.64
C ARG A 375 -12.54 -26.88 -27.53
N ASP A 376 -11.79 -25.82 -27.81
CA ASP A 376 -11.29 -24.91 -26.78
C ASP A 376 -12.25 -23.74 -26.51
N LEU A 377 -13.28 -23.99 -25.68
CA LEU A 377 -14.30 -22.98 -25.37
C LEU A 377 -13.73 -21.79 -24.57
N ILE A 378 -12.64 -21.99 -23.82
CA ILE A 378 -11.97 -20.92 -23.10
C ILE A 378 -11.18 -20.07 -24.09
N GLY A 379 -10.45 -20.71 -25.01
CA GLY A 379 -9.74 -20.05 -26.10
C GLY A 379 -10.66 -19.20 -26.98
N GLU A 380 -11.88 -19.69 -27.26
CA GLU A 380 -12.89 -18.92 -27.99
C GLU A 380 -13.30 -17.63 -27.31
N ILE A 381 -13.54 -17.67 -25.99
CA ILE A 381 -13.83 -16.45 -25.23
C ILE A 381 -12.64 -15.49 -25.30
N VAL A 382 -11.41 -16.01 -25.17
CA VAL A 382 -10.20 -15.18 -25.23
C VAL A 382 -10.04 -14.52 -26.60
N LEU A 383 -10.27 -15.26 -27.70
CA LEU A 383 -10.18 -14.74 -29.07
C LEU A 383 -11.30 -13.74 -29.40
N ALA A 384 -12.49 -13.92 -28.83
CA ALA A 384 -13.61 -12.99 -28.97
C ALA A 384 -13.49 -11.74 -28.06
N SER A 385 -12.54 -11.73 -27.12
CA SER A 385 -12.37 -10.64 -26.17
C SER A 385 -11.35 -9.62 -26.67
N GLU A 386 -11.72 -8.35 -26.67
CA GLU A 386 -10.80 -7.24 -26.93
C GLU A 386 -10.40 -6.53 -25.64
N ALA A 387 -9.11 -6.21 -25.51
CA ALA A 387 -8.63 -5.41 -24.39
C ALA A 387 -9.12 -3.97 -24.56
N ASN A 388 -9.88 -3.47 -23.60
CA ASN A 388 -10.16 -2.03 -23.54
C ASN A 388 -8.91 -1.23 -23.15
N GLU A 389 -8.96 0.10 -23.30
CA GLU A 389 -7.85 1.04 -23.05
C GLU A 389 -7.13 0.77 -21.71
N LYS A 390 -7.90 0.42 -20.67
CA LYS A 390 -7.39 0.06 -19.34
C LYS A 390 -6.60 -1.25 -19.33
N TYR A 391 -7.16 -2.33 -19.86
CA TYR A 391 -6.48 -3.63 -19.89
C TYR A 391 -5.29 -3.63 -20.85
N GLU A 392 -5.37 -2.90 -21.96
CA GLU A 392 -4.25 -2.69 -22.87
C GLU A 392 -3.09 -2.02 -22.14
N LYS A 393 -3.34 -0.93 -21.40
CA LYS A 393 -2.31 -0.24 -20.60
C LYS A 393 -1.68 -1.16 -19.54
N ILE A 394 -2.48 -2.01 -18.92
CA ILE A 394 -2.00 -3.03 -17.97
C ILE A 394 -1.09 -4.04 -18.68
N MET A 395 -1.51 -4.56 -19.84
CA MET A 395 -0.74 -5.53 -20.62
C MET A 395 0.55 -4.93 -21.18
N ARG A 396 0.52 -3.69 -21.68
CA ARG A 396 1.71 -2.96 -22.13
C ARG A 396 2.71 -2.79 -20.98
N GLY A 397 2.25 -2.40 -19.79
CA GLY A 397 3.10 -2.34 -18.59
C GLY A 397 3.63 -3.71 -18.13
N MET A 398 3.00 -4.82 -18.49
CA MET A 398 3.60 -6.16 -18.30
C MET A 398 4.71 -6.39 -19.31
N ALA A 399 4.45 -6.12 -20.60
CA ALA A 399 5.41 -6.31 -21.67
C ALA A 399 6.71 -5.51 -21.43
N GLU A 400 6.58 -4.24 -21.03
CA GLU A 400 7.70 -3.37 -20.66
C GLU A 400 8.56 -3.95 -19.52
N ARG A 401 7.93 -4.45 -18.45
CA ARG A 401 8.63 -5.05 -17.30
C ARG A 401 9.44 -6.29 -17.66
N TYR A 402 8.94 -7.08 -18.60
CA TYR A 402 9.64 -8.26 -19.10
C TYR A 402 10.54 -7.96 -20.30
N HIS A 403 10.67 -6.69 -20.69
CA HIS A 403 11.44 -6.24 -21.86
C HIS A 403 11.06 -6.96 -23.16
N VAL A 404 9.76 -7.14 -23.38
CA VAL A 404 9.18 -7.77 -24.58
C VAL A 404 8.19 -6.82 -25.25
N SER A 405 7.93 -6.99 -26.55
CA SER A 405 6.92 -6.21 -27.27
C SER A 405 5.50 -6.65 -26.88
N TYR A 406 4.62 -5.68 -26.62
CA TYR A 406 3.21 -5.94 -26.37
C TYR A 406 2.55 -6.64 -27.56
N GLU A 407 2.79 -6.15 -28.77
CA GLU A 407 2.23 -6.67 -30.01
C GLU A 407 2.68 -8.12 -30.23
N GLU A 408 3.97 -8.41 -30.03
CA GLU A 408 4.51 -9.75 -30.17
C GLU A 408 3.90 -10.74 -29.15
N VAL A 409 3.75 -10.31 -27.89
CA VAL A 409 3.13 -11.14 -26.86
C VAL A 409 1.65 -11.39 -27.16
N MET A 410 0.91 -10.37 -27.60
CA MET A 410 -0.50 -10.53 -27.96
C MET A 410 -0.70 -11.46 -29.15
N GLU A 411 0.16 -11.39 -30.16
CA GLU A 411 0.09 -12.29 -31.30
C GLU A 411 0.43 -13.73 -30.92
N ARG A 412 1.37 -13.94 -29.99
CA ARG A 412 1.64 -15.27 -29.41
C ARG A 412 0.45 -15.80 -28.61
N VAL A 413 -0.27 -14.93 -27.88
CA VAL A 413 -1.49 -15.30 -27.14
C VAL A 413 -2.59 -15.73 -28.10
N LYS A 414 -2.86 -14.97 -29.18
CA LYS A 414 -3.84 -15.34 -30.20
C LYS A 414 -3.49 -16.67 -30.87
N ARG A 415 -2.24 -16.80 -31.35
CA ARG A 415 -1.75 -18.05 -31.97
C ARG A 415 -1.90 -19.27 -31.05
N ARG A 416 -1.65 -19.11 -29.74
CA ARG A 416 -1.81 -20.18 -28.76
C ARG A 416 -3.23 -20.76 -28.73
N TYR A 417 -4.25 -19.92 -28.89
CA TYR A 417 -5.66 -20.33 -28.84
C TYR A 417 -6.26 -20.63 -30.22
N GLU A 418 -5.64 -20.14 -31.30
CA GLU A 418 -6.02 -20.49 -32.68
C GLU A 418 -5.54 -21.89 -33.10
N GLN A 419 -4.43 -22.37 -32.54
CA GLN A 419 -3.82 -23.64 -32.97
C GLN A 419 -4.54 -24.91 -32.47
N GLY A 420 -5.62 -24.77 -31.69
CA GLY A 420 -6.33 -25.92 -31.12
C GLY A 420 -5.44 -26.73 -30.17
N TRP A 421 -6.05 -27.64 -29.42
CA TRP A 421 -5.35 -28.54 -28.50
C TRP A 421 -4.43 -29.54 -29.20
#